data_AF-A0A316ZC55-F1
#
_entry.id   AF-A0A316ZC55-F1
#
_cell.length_a   1.000
_cell.length_b   1.000
_cell.length_c   1.000
_cell.angle_alpha   90.00
_cell.angle_beta   90.00
_cell.angle_gamma   90.00
#
_symmetry.space_group_name_H-M   'P 1'
#
loop_
_entity.id
_entity.type
_entity.pdbx_description
1 polymer ?
#
loop_
_entity_poly.entity_id
_entity_poly.type
_entity_poly.pdbx_seq_one_letter_code
_entity_poly.pdbx_strand_id
1 'polypeptide(L)'
;MSAVSSSARGSGEQRLFDAFIEVFTRDRVLKIQYDTPYVKGLPITLSVREADADVAGSYQERLVRPTYADAYTAEFEALAQAIVEGKELKSGPQDAIQDVDIWEMMLAHLN
;
A
#
# COMPACT_ATOMS: atom_id res chain seq x y z
N MET A 1 -1.11 -0.35 21.00
CA MET A 1 -0.57 -1.45 20.17
C MET A 1 -1.26 -1.34 18.83
N SER A 2 -0.52 -1.18 17.74
CA SER A 2 -1.07 -1.16 16.37
C SER A 2 -0.74 -2.49 15.71
N ALA A 3 -1.70 -3.07 15.00
CA ALA A 3 -1.51 -4.31 14.25
C ALA A 3 -1.54 -3.99 12.75
N VAL A 4 -0.79 -4.75 11.95
CA VAL A 4 -0.80 -4.64 10.49
C VAL A 4 -1.17 -6.00 9.93
N SER A 5 -2.08 -6.01 8.96
CA SER A 5 -2.45 -7.17 8.16
C SER A 5 -2.19 -6.85 6.69
N SER A 6 -1.68 -7.80 5.92
CA SER A 6 -1.48 -7.63 4.48
C SER A 6 -1.87 -8.91 3.73
N SER A 7 -2.51 -8.75 2.57
CA SER A 7 -2.82 -9.83 1.63
C SER A 7 -2.26 -9.45 0.27
N ALA A 8 -1.83 -10.44 -0.50
CA ALA A 8 -1.50 -10.32 -1.92
C ALA A 8 -1.71 -11.70 -2.56
N ARG A 9 -2.90 -11.96 -3.11
CA ARG A 9 -3.27 -13.26 -3.69
C ARG A 9 -3.97 -13.11 -5.03
N GLY A 10 -3.55 -13.90 -6.02
CA GLY A 10 -4.23 -14.07 -7.30
C GLY A 10 -4.98 -15.40 -7.35
N SER A 11 -6.28 -15.36 -7.64
CA SER A 11 -7.08 -16.56 -7.93
C SER A 11 -7.19 -16.74 -9.45
N GLY A 12 -6.66 -17.84 -9.97
CA GLY A 12 -6.69 -18.14 -11.41
C GLY A 12 -8.10 -18.27 -11.99
N GLU A 13 -9.08 -18.67 -11.18
CA GLU A 13 -10.47 -18.88 -11.63
C GLU A 13 -11.30 -17.60 -11.63
N GLN A 14 -11.07 -16.70 -10.67
CA GLN A 14 -11.93 -15.53 -10.48
C GLN A 14 -11.34 -14.23 -11.05
N ARG A 15 -10.12 -14.28 -11.62
CA ARG A 15 -9.36 -13.08 -12.08
C ARG A 15 -9.34 -11.96 -11.03
N LEU A 16 -9.37 -12.35 -9.76
CA LEU A 16 -9.35 -11.44 -8.61
C LEU A 16 -7.92 -11.32 -8.13
N PHE A 17 -7.45 -10.08 -7.99
CA PHE A 17 -6.24 -9.77 -7.26
C PHE A 17 -6.63 -9.14 -5.92
N ASP A 18 -6.47 -9.91 -4.85
CA ASP A 18 -6.69 -9.42 -3.50
C ASP A 18 -5.37 -8.93 -2.93
N ALA A 19 -5.11 -7.62 -3.06
CA ALA A 19 -3.95 -7.00 -2.44
C ALA A 19 -4.31 -5.77 -1.62
N PHE A 20 -3.95 -5.82 -0.34
CA PHE A 20 -4.17 -4.69 0.56
C PHE A 20 -3.17 -4.71 1.72
N ILE A 21 -3.03 -3.54 2.33
CA ILE A 21 -2.40 -3.35 3.64
C ILE A 21 -3.47 -2.74 4.53
N GLU A 22 -3.74 -3.36 5.68
CA GLU A 22 -4.67 -2.87 6.69
C GLU A 22 -3.94 -2.60 8.00
N VAL A 23 -4.06 -1.38 8.50
CA VAL A 23 -3.40 -0.91 9.71
C VAL A 23 -4.47 -0.62 10.76
N PHE A 24 -4.41 -1.37 11.85
CA PHE A 24 -5.25 -1.20 13.02
C PHE A 24 -4.54 -0.29 14.01
N THR A 25 -5.15 0.84 14.30
CA THR A 25 -4.65 1.77 15.32
C THR A 25 -5.59 1.75 16.53
N ARG A 26 -5.41 2.68 17.47
CA ARG A 26 -6.25 2.75 18.68
C ARG A 26 -7.69 3.15 18.36
N ASP A 27 -7.87 4.06 17.42
CA ASP A 27 -9.11 4.81 17.17
C ASP A 27 -9.61 4.70 15.73
N ARG A 28 -8.79 4.16 14.83
CA ARG A 28 -9.14 3.99 13.42
C ARG A 28 -8.51 2.76 12.78
N VAL A 29 -9.16 2.27 11.72
CA VAL A 29 -8.64 1.23 10.82
C VAL A 29 -8.43 1.85 9.46
N LEU A 30 -7.20 1.70 8.92
CA LEU A 30 -6.81 2.19 7.61
C LEU A 30 -6.63 0.99 6.68
N LYS A 31 -7.35 0.95 5.57
CA LYS A 31 -7.17 -0.10 4.55
C LYS A 31 -6.73 0.52 3.24
N ILE A 32 -5.49 0.27 2.85
CA ILE A 32 -4.95 0.61 1.52
C ILE A 32 -5.24 -0.58 0.61
N GLN A 33 -6.14 -0.39 -0.35
CA GLN A 33 -6.50 -1.41 -1.32
C GLN A 33 -5.83 -1.11 -2.66
N TYR A 34 -5.13 -2.12 -3.18
CA TYR A 34 -4.59 -2.15 -4.53
C TYR A 34 -5.55 -2.94 -5.40
N ASP A 35 -5.98 -2.35 -6.51
CA ASP A 35 -6.59 -3.08 -7.60
C ASP A 35 -5.50 -3.87 -8.37
N THR A 36 -5.86 -4.64 -9.40
CA THR A 36 -4.92 -5.49 -10.13
C THR A 36 -3.69 -4.66 -10.59
N PRO A 37 -2.48 -4.87 -10.03
CA PRO A 37 -1.33 -3.98 -10.23
C PRO A 37 -0.69 -4.19 -11.61
N TYR A 38 -1.25 -5.07 -12.42
CA TYR A 38 -0.80 -5.38 -13.77
C TYR A 38 -1.56 -4.57 -14.83
N VAL A 39 -2.55 -3.78 -14.42
CA VAL A 39 -3.33 -2.91 -15.31
C VAL A 39 -3.03 -1.45 -14.96
N LYS A 40 -2.50 -0.70 -15.93
CA LYS A 40 -2.29 0.74 -15.78
C LYS A 40 -3.61 1.49 -15.65
N GLY A 41 -3.58 2.62 -14.95
CA GLY A 41 -4.71 3.53 -14.75
C GLY A 41 -5.68 3.12 -13.63
N LEU A 42 -5.46 1.99 -12.95
CA LEU A 42 -6.29 1.60 -11.81
C LEU A 42 -5.90 2.37 -10.54
N PRO A 43 -6.88 2.84 -9.75
CA PRO A 43 -6.61 3.60 -8.55
C PRO A 43 -6.08 2.76 -7.40
N ILE A 44 -5.29 3.40 -6.54
CA ILE A 44 -5.11 2.97 -5.16
C ILE A 44 -6.13 3.71 -4.30
N THR A 45 -6.83 2.98 -3.44
CA THR A 45 -7.84 3.56 -2.55
C THR A 45 -7.47 3.33 -1.09
N LEU A 46 -7.79 4.32 -0.25
CA LEU A 46 -7.64 4.25 1.19
C LEU A 46 -9.04 4.32 1.82
N SER A 47 -9.48 3.24 2.46
CA SER A 47 -10.64 3.30 3.37
C SER A 47 -10.15 3.68 4.77
N VAL A 48 -10.80 4.65 5.39
CA VAL A 48 -10.60 5.02 6.79
C VAL A 48 -11.89 4.77 7.53
N ARG A 49 -11.81 3.95 8.58
CA ARG A 49 -12.93 3.57 9.43
C ARG A 49 -12.64 4.05 10.84
N GLU A 50 -13.48 4.92 11.37
CA GLU A 50 -13.26 5.55 12.68
C GLU A 50 -14.59 5.97 13.32
N ALA A 51 -14.57 6.24 14.63
CA ALA A 51 -15.71 6.88 15.27
C ALA A 51 -15.90 8.29 14.67
N ASP A 52 -17.15 8.71 14.53
CA ASP A 52 -17.45 10.08 14.12
C ASP A 52 -17.09 11.03 15.28
N ALA A 53 -16.25 12.02 14.98
CA ALA A 53 -15.82 13.01 15.96
C ALA A 53 -16.95 14.01 16.29
N ASP A 54 -17.88 14.23 15.35
CA ASP A 54 -18.93 15.24 15.46
C ASP A 54 -20.21 14.66 16.06
N VAL A 55 -20.40 13.34 16.00
CA VAL A 55 -21.59 12.65 16.49
C VAL A 55 -21.21 11.53 17.46
N ALA A 56 -21.38 11.79 18.77
CA ALA A 56 -21.03 10.84 19.82
C ALA A 56 -21.72 9.48 19.62
N GLY A 57 -20.92 8.40 19.58
CA GLY A 57 -21.40 7.03 19.37
C GLY A 57 -21.69 6.65 17.92
N SER A 58 -21.46 7.56 16.96
CA SER A 58 -21.57 7.27 15.53
C SER A 58 -20.26 6.72 14.97
N TYR A 59 -20.37 5.99 13.87
CA TYR A 59 -19.28 5.39 13.11
C TYR A 59 -19.27 5.97 11.70
N GLN A 60 -18.09 6.25 11.17
CA GLN A 60 -17.92 6.70 9.80
C GLN A 60 -16.91 5.84 9.04
N GLU A 61 -17.18 5.69 7.74
CA GLU A 61 -16.24 5.14 6.77
C GLU A 61 -16.09 6.14 5.62
N ARG A 62 -14.86 6.48 5.28
CA ARG A 62 -14.55 7.34 4.14
C ARG A 62 -13.59 6.65 3.19
N LEU A 63 -13.88 6.79 1.91
CA LEU A 63 -13.01 6.35 0.83
C LEU A 63 -12.23 7.54 0.30
N VAL A 64 -10.91 7.47 0.43
CA VAL A 64 -9.98 8.48 -0.06
C VAL A 64 -9.27 7.93 -1.29
N ARG A 65 -9.34 8.68 -2.38
CA ARG A 65 -8.52 8.47 -3.58
C ARG A 65 -7.58 9.68 -3.71
N PRO A 66 -6.31 9.56 -3.29
CA PRO A 66 -5.40 10.71 -3.25
C PRO A 66 -5.07 11.26 -4.65
N THR A 67 -5.05 10.39 -5.66
CA THR A 67 -4.67 10.75 -7.02
C THR A 67 -5.44 9.93 -8.06
N TYR A 68 -5.58 10.50 -9.26
CA TYR A 68 -6.07 9.78 -10.43
C TYR A 68 -4.96 9.00 -11.15
N ALA A 69 -3.70 9.34 -10.91
CA ALA A 69 -2.55 8.63 -11.45
C ALA A 69 -2.39 7.26 -10.80
N ASP A 70 -1.91 6.28 -11.58
CA ASP A 70 -1.52 4.97 -11.06
C ASP A 70 -0.13 5.01 -10.41
N ALA A 71 0.22 3.93 -9.71
CA ALA A 71 1.50 3.80 -9.03
C ALA A 71 2.70 3.86 -9.99
N TYR A 72 2.61 3.25 -11.18
CA TYR A 72 3.70 3.28 -12.15
C TYR A 72 3.99 4.71 -12.61
N THR A 73 2.95 5.48 -12.88
CA THR A 73 3.06 6.86 -13.33
C THR A 73 3.73 7.70 -12.25
N ALA A 74 3.27 7.58 -11.00
CA ALA A 74 3.88 8.29 -9.88
C ALA A 74 5.37 7.94 -9.69
N GLU A 75 5.73 6.66 -9.74
CA GLU A 75 7.12 6.21 -9.58
C GLU A 75 8.02 6.65 -10.75
N PHE A 76 7.54 6.59 -12.00
CA PHE A 76 8.30 7.06 -13.16
C PHE A 76 8.48 8.58 -13.18
N GLU A 77 7.48 9.34 -12.75
CA GLU A 77 7.59 10.80 -12.59
C GLU A 77 8.63 11.14 -11.52
N ALA A 78 8.58 10.47 -10.36
CA ALA A 78 9.57 10.64 -9.31
C ALA A 78 10.99 10.28 -9.78
N LEU A 79 11.15 9.19 -10.54
CA LEU A 79 12.42 8.80 -11.14
C LEU A 79 12.94 9.84 -12.13
N ALA A 80 12.09 10.29 -13.05
CA ALA A 80 12.46 11.30 -14.03
C ALA A 80 12.90 12.60 -13.35
N GLN A 81 12.17 13.03 -12.31
CA GLN A 81 12.54 14.21 -11.53
C GLN A 81 13.89 14.05 -10.83
N ALA A 82 14.12 12.91 -10.17
CA ALA A 82 15.37 12.63 -9.48
C ALA A 82 16.58 12.67 -10.44
N ILE A 83 16.43 12.11 -11.64
CA ILE A 83 17.47 12.13 -12.68
C ILE A 83 17.77 13.56 -13.14
N VAL A 84 16.74 14.36 -13.41
CA VAL A 84 16.90 15.73 -13.92
C VAL A 84 17.47 16.67 -12.86
N GLU A 85 17.02 16.54 -11.61
CA GLU A 85 17.39 17.44 -10.52
C GLU A 85 18.61 16.96 -9.72
N GLY A 86 19.11 15.75 -10.00
CA GLY A 86 20.19 15.12 -9.23
C GLY A 86 19.80 14.83 -7.77
N LYS A 87 18.52 14.61 -7.50
CA LYS A 87 18.02 14.29 -6.15
C LYS A 87 18.11 12.79 -5.88
N GLU A 88 18.24 12.43 -4.62
CA GLU A 88 18.14 11.04 -4.20
C GLU A 88 16.70 10.53 -4.35
N LEU A 89 16.56 9.29 -4.80
CA LEU A 89 15.29 8.57 -4.80
C LEU A 89 14.93 8.21 -3.36
N LYS A 90 13.62 8.19 -3.08
CA LYS A 90 13.10 7.70 -1.80
C LYS A 90 13.54 6.25 -1.53
N SER A 91 13.63 5.44 -2.58
CA SER A 91 14.07 4.04 -2.52
C SER A 91 15.23 3.85 -3.49
N GLY A 92 16.38 3.41 -2.98
CA GLY A 92 17.60 3.16 -3.73
C GLY A 92 17.99 1.68 -3.77
N PRO A 93 19.15 1.35 -4.37
CA PRO A 93 19.62 -0.03 -4.46
C PRO A 93 19.84 -0.71 -3.10
N GLN A 94 20.17 0.06 -2.05
CA GLN A 94 20.37 -0.50 -0.71
C GLN A 94 19.06 -1.00 -0.09
N ASP A 95 17.94 -0.34 -0.36
CA ASP A 95 16.63 -0.79 0.12
C ASP A 95 16.27 -2.14 -0.54
N ALA A 96 16.58 -2.31 -1.84
CA ALA A 96 16.37 -3.58 -2.54
C ALA A 96 17.24 -4.72 -2.01
N ILE A 97 18.44 -4.43 -1.50
CA ILE A 97 19.28 -5.43 -0.82
C ILE A 97 18.63 -5.82 0.51
N GLN A 98 18.16 -4.84 1.27
CA GLN A 98 17.48 -5.09 2.54
C GLN A 98 16.21 -5.96 2.36
N ASP A 99 15.48 -5.78 1.26
CA ASP A 99 14.36 -6.67 0.92
C ASP A 99 14.80 -8.13 0.80
N VAL A 100 15.94 -8.39 0.14
CA VAL A 100 16.51 -9.75 -0.01
C VAL A 100 16.92 -10.33 1.35
N ASP A 101 17.54 -9.52 2.20
CA ASP A 101 17.93 -9.95 3.56
C ASP A 101 16.70 -10.36 4.38
N ILE A 102 15.60 -9.58 4.29
CA ILE A 102 14.34 -9.92 4.95
C ILE A 102 13.77 -11.24 4.42
N TRP A 103 13.84 -11.48 3.10
CA TRP A 103 13.43 -12.76 2.51
C TRP A 103 14.26 -13.93 3.04
N GLU A 104 15.58 -13.78 3.16
CA GLU A 104 16.44 -14.80 3.75
C GLU A 104 16.05 -15.09 5.20
N MET A 105 15.81 -14.04 6.00
CA MET A 105 15.34 -14.18 7.38
C MET A 105 14.01 -14.95 7.44
N MET A 106 13.05 -14.65 6.57
CA MET A 106 11.76 -15.36 6.52
C MET A 106 11.96 -16.84 6.17
N LEU A 107 12.73 -17.13 5.12
CA LEU A 107 12.98 -18.49 4.65
C LEU A 107 13.68 -19.35 5.71
N ALA A 108 14.62 -18.78 6.46
CA ALA A 108 15.30 -19.47 7.55
C ALA A 108 14.37 -19.90 8.69
N HIS A 109 13.23 -19.22 8.87
CA HIS A 109 12.24 -19.49 9.92
C HIS A 109 11.01 -20.27 9.42
N LEU A 110 11.02 -20.77 8.18
CA LEU A 110 9.96 -21.64 7.63
C LEU A 110 10.12 -23.13 8.01
N ASN A 111 10.96 -23.44 9.01
CA ASN A 111 11.20 -24.78 9.53
C ASN A 111 10.24 -25.14 10.67
#